data_AF-A0A0Q1AT39-F1
#
_entry.id   AF-A0A0Q1AT39-F1
#
_cell.length_a   1.000
_cell.length_b   1.000
_cell.length_c   1.000
_cell.angle_alpha   90.00
_cell.angle_beta   90.00
_cell.angle_gamma   90.00
#
_symmetry.space_group_name_H-M   'P 1'
#
loop_
_entity.id
_entity.type
_entity.pdbx_description
1 polymer ?
#
loop_
_entity_poly.entity_id
_entity_poly.type
_entity_poly.pdbx_seq_one_letter_code
_entity_poly.pdbx_strand_id
1 'polypeptide(L)' 'MSLTEVIQKYPDTVKILQKHNLHCLGCILAAGESLEDGLRAHGLNVEQVIAEMNEEVNKKSEVSE' A
#
# COMPACT_ATOMS: atom_id res chain seq x y z
N MET A 1 3.88 10.17 0.99
CA MET A 1 3.96 9.59 -0.37
C MET A 1 2.54 9.35 -0.84
N SER A 2 2.24 9.62 -2.11
CA SER A 2 0.94 9.25 -2.67
C SER A 2 0.81 7.73 -2.80
N LEU A 3 -0.43 7.23 -2.90
CA LEU A 3 -0.66 5.80 -3.13
C LEU A 3 0.06 5.32 -4.40
N THR A 4 -0.01 6.10 -5.47
CA THR A 4 0.65 5.78 -6.74
C THR A 4 2.18 5.73 -6.61
N GLU A 5 2.79 6.67 -5.89
CA GLU A 5 4.24 6.65 -5.64
C GLU A 5 4.67 5.41 -4.86
N VAL A 6 3.89 5.00 -3.85
CA VAL A 6 4.19 3.81 -3.03
C VAL A 6 4.11 2.55 -3.88
N ILE A 7 3.09 2.41 -4.74
CA ILE A 7 2.96 1.26 -5.64
C ILE A 7 4.10 1.22 -6.67
N GLN A 8 4.49 2.38 -7.22
CA GLN A 8 5.60 2.46 -8.18
C GLN A 8 6.95 2.09 -7.55
N LYS A 9 7.21 2.53 -6.31
CA LYS A 9 8.46 2.23 -5.59
C LYS A 9 8.47 0.83 -4.98
N TYR A 10 7.32 0.35 -4.54
CA TYR A 10 7.15 -0.90 -3.79
C TYR A 10 5.99 -1.72 -4.38
N PRO A 11 6.14 -2.28 -5.58
CA PRO A 11 5.06 -3.01 -6.26
C PRO A 11 4.56 -4.22 -5.45
N ASP A 12 5.41 -4.81 -4.60
CA ASP A 12 5.03 -5.90 -3.72
C ASP A 12 3.97 -5.50 -2.70
N THR A 13 3.84 -4.22 -2.35
CA THR A 13 2.82 -3.75 -1.40
C THR A 13 1.39 -3.83 -1.96
N VAL A 14 1.23 -3.96 -3.28
CA VAL A 14 -0.07 -4.15 -3.95
C VAL A 14 -0.84 -5.33 -3.37
N LYS A 15 -0.17 -6.44 -3.03
CA LYS A 15 -0.84 -7.61 -2.45
C LYS A 15 -1.44 -7.32 -1.07
N ILE A 16 -0.80 -6.43 -0.30
CA ILE A 16 -1.30 -6.01 1.03
C ILE A 16 -2.51 -5.10 0.85
N LEU A 17 -2.47 -4.16 -0.10
CA LEU A 17 -3.61 -3.30 -0.42
C LEU A 17 -4.81 -4.13 -0.91
N GLN A 18 -4.58 -5.12 -1.79
CA GLN A 18 -5.61 -6.05 -2.26
C GLN A 18 -6.22 -6.88 -1.12
N LYS A 19 -5.41 -7.37 -0.16
CA LYS A 19 -5.86 -8.08 1.04
C LYS A 19 -6.84 -7.24 1.87
N HIS A 20 -6.62 -5.92 1.91
CA HIS A 20 -7.49 -4.96 2.60
C HIS A 20 -8.63 -4.43 1.72
N ASN A 21 -8.99 -5.14 0.64
CA ASN A 21 -10.04 -4.78 -0.32
C ASN A 21 -9.84 -3.44 -1.04
N LEU A 22 -8.62 -2.90 -1.06
CA LEU A 22 -8.26 -1.75 -1.90
C LEU A 22 -7.93 -2.20 -3.32
N HIS A 23 -8.87 -2.90 -3.96
CA HIS A 23 -8.75 -3.30 -5.36
C HIS A 23 -8.78 -2.10 -6.33
N CYS A 24 -9.24 -0.94 -5.85
CA CYS A 24 -9.42 0.29 -6.61
C CYS A 24 -8.10 1.03 -6.92
N LEU A 25 -6.99 0.31 -7.13
CA LEU A 25 -5.68 0.86 -7.50
C LEU A 25 -5.68 1.60 -8.86
N GLY A 26 -6.83 1.64 -9.54
CA GLY A 26 -7.09 2.43 -10.75
C GLY A 26 -8.23 3.46 -10.61
N CYS A 27 -8.71 3.76 -9.40
CA CYS A 27 -9.66 4.86 -9.23
C CYS A 27 -8.92 6.19 -9.42
N ILE A 28 -9.39 7.01 -10.36
CA ILE A 28 -8.78 8.31 -10.74
C ILE A 28 -8.58 9.23 -9.53
N LEU A 29 -9.38 9.05 -8.47
CA LEU A 29 -9.28 9.78 -7.21
C LEU A 29 -7.99 9.47 -6.42
N ALA A 30 -7.46 8.24 -6.54
CA ALA A 30 -6.29 7.81 -5.78
C ALA A 30 -4.95 8.33 -6.34
N ALA A 31 -4.94 8.89 -7.56
CA ALA A 31 -3.72 9.38 -8.22
C ALA A 31 -3.14 10.64 -7.54
N GLY A 32 -3.98 11.41 -6.85
CA GLY A 32 -3.59 12.61 -6.10
C GLY A 32 -3.70 12.47 -4.58
N GLU A 33 -4.15 11.32 -4.08
CA GLU A 33 -4.43 11.10 -2.67
C GLU A 33 -3.20 10.54 -1.93
N SER A 34 -3.03 10.92 -0.66
CA SER A 34 -2.01 10.31 0.20
C SER A 34 -2.41 8.86 0.50
N LEU A 35 -1.41 7.99 0.71
CA LEU A 35 -1.68 6.62 1.15
C LEU A 35 -2.56 6.61 2.42
N GLU A 36 -2.27 7.52 3.36
CA GLU A 36 -2.93 7.59 4.65
C GLU A 36 -4.41 7.96 4.52
N ASP A 37 -4.72 8.96 3.68
CA ASP A 37 -6.09 9.41 3.46
C ASP A 37 -6.90 8.35 2.72
N GLY A 38 -6.32 7.67 1.73
CA GLY A 38 -7.00 6.56 1.05
C GLY A 38 -7.29 5.39 1.98
N LEU A 39 -6.38 5.08 2.90
CA LEU A 39 -6.64 4.06 3.93
C LEU A 39 -7.77 4.50 4.89
N ARG A 40 -7.75 5.76 5.34
CA ARG A 40 -8.79 6.31 6.24
C ARG A 40 -10.16 6.39 5.57
N ALA A 41 -10.23 6.80 4.29
CA ALA A 41 -11.46 6.88 3.52
C ALA A 41 -12.15 5.52 3.38
N HIS A 42 -11.37 4.44 3.43
CA HIS A 42 -11.83 3.06 3.41
C HIS A 42 -11.97 2.44 4.82
N GLY A 43 -11.83 3.23 5.89
CA GLY A 43 -12.00 2.77 7.27
C GLY A 43 -10.90 1.82 7.76
N LEU A 44 -9.73 1.84 7.13
CA LEU A 44 -8.61 0.97 7.46
C LEU A 44 -7.71 1.61 8.52
N ASN A 45 -7.09 0.75 9.34
CA ASN A 45 -6.08 1.19 10.28
C ASN A 45 -4.76 1.47 9.54
N VAL A 46 -4.42 2.76 9.41
CA VAL A 46 -3.22 3.22 8.71
C VAL A 46 -1.95 2.59 9.26
N GLU A 47 -1.79 2.56 10.58
CA GLU A 47 -0.57 2.05 11.23
C GLU A 47 -0.40 0.55 10.98
N GLN A 48 -1.48 -0.22 11.09
CA GLN A 48 -1.46 -1.66 10.83
C GLN A 48 -1.08 -1.95 9.37
N VAL A 49 -1.70 -1.26 8.41
CA VAL A 49 -1.45 -1.50 6.98
C VAL A 49 -0.02 -1.11 6.61
N ILE A 50 0.48 0.02 7.12
CA ILE A 50 1.86 0.45 6.89
C ILE A 50 2.86 -0.55 7.50
N ALA A 51 2.59 -1.08 8.69
CA ALA A 51 3.43 -2.12 9.29
C ALA A 51 3.49 -3.37 8.41
N GLU A 52 2.34 -3.88 7.95
CA GLU A 52 2.27 -5.03 7.04
C GLU A 52 3.02 -4.78 5.72
N MET A 53 2.88 -3.57 5.14
CA MET A 53 3.61 -3.18 3.92
C MET A 53 5.12 -3.15 4.15
N ASN A 54 5.57 -2.58 5.27
CA ASN A 54 6.99 -2.53 5.63
C ASN A 54 7.55 -3.94 5.85
N GLU A 55 6.81 -4.82 6.51
CA GLU A 55 7.22 -6.22 6.68
C GLU A 55 7.39 -6.92 5.32
N GLU A 56 6.46 -6.76 4.38
CA GLU A 56 6.59 -7.38 3.06
C GLU A 56 7.75 -6.81 2.23
N VAL A 57 8.02 -5.51 2.33
CA VAL A 57 9.17 -4.87 1.67
C VAL A 57 10.48 -5.39 2.26
N ASN A 58 10.56 -5.54 3.59
CA ASN A 58 11.77 -6.02 4.25
C ASN A 58 11.99 -7.53 4.04
N LYS A 59 10.94 -8.37 4.01
CA LYS A 59 11.08 -9.81 3.71
C LYS A 59 11.75 -10.07 2.36
N LYS A 60 11.58 -9.19 1.38
CA LYS A 60 12.23 -9.31 0.08
C LYS A 60 13.74 -9.01 0.14
N SER A 61 14.21 -8.29 1.15
CA SER A 61 15.64 -8.09 1.41
C SER A 61 16.32 -9.32 2.02
N GLU A 62 15.54 -10.31 2.50
CA GLU A 62 16.04 -11.54 3.13
C GLU A 62 15.93 -12.76 2.20
N VAL A 63 15.23 -12.63 1.07
CA VAL A 63 15.10 -13.66 0.03
C VAL A 63 15.85 -13.19 -1.21
N SER A 64 17.17 -13.11 -1.09
CA SER A 64 18.11 -13.00 -2.20
C SER A 64 19.34 -13.85 -1.88
N GLU A 65 19.11 -15.17 -1.81
CA GLU A 65 20.10 -16.24 -1.98
C GLU A 65 19.47 -17.36 -2.82
#